data_AF-A0A9D8RV09-F1
#
_entry.id   AF-A0A9D8RV09-F1
#
_cell.length_a   1.000
_cell.length_b   1.000
_cell.length_c   1.000
_cell.angle_alpha   90.00
_cell.angle_beta   90.00
_cell.angle_gamma   90.00
#
_symmetry.space_group_name_H-M   'P 1'
#
loop_
_entity.id
_entity.type
_entity.pdbx_description
1 polymer ?
#
loop_
_entity_poly.entity_id
_entity_poly.type
_entity_poly.pdbx_seq_one_letter_code
_entity_poly.pdbx_strand_id
1 'polypeptide(L)' 'MSRMVGTVSRGVRAPIIRAGDNLAEIVTSSVISAAESEGYEIRERDVVAMTEAIVA' A
#
# COMPACT_ATOMS: atom_id res chain seq x y z
N MET A 1 -19.05 2.41 -24.47
CA MET A 1 -19.29 3.13 -23.20
C MET A 1 -17.96 3.76 -22.77
N SER A 2 -17.80 5.08 -22.82
CA SER A 2 -16.54 5.74 -22.50
C SER A 2 -16.36 5.84 -20.98
N ARG A 3 -15.69 4.84 -20.38
CA ARG A 3 -15.31 4.90 -18.96
C ARG A 3 -14.20 5.93 -18.80
N MET A 4 -14.53 7.08 -18.21
CA MET A 4 -13.59 8.20 -18.02
C MET A 4 -12.72 8.04 -16.76
N VAL A 5 -13.14 7.21 -15.78
CA VAL A 5 -12.44 7.00 -14.51
C VAL A 5 -12.35 5.51 -14.19
N GLY A 6 -11.15 5.02 -13.86
CA GLY A 6 -10.86 3.59 -13.69
C GLY A 6 -10.17 3.19 -12.39
N THR A 7 -9.48 4.12 -11.73
CA THR A 7 -8.54 3.81 -10.64
C THR A 7 -9.23 3.78 -9.29
N VAL A 8 -8.87 2.80 -8.47
CA VAL A 8 -9.19 2.77 -7.04
C VAL A 8 -7.91 3.09 -6.27
N SER A 9 -7.94 4.12 -5.42
CA SER A 9 -6.83 4.45 -4.51
C SER A 9 -7.25 4.12 -3.08
N ARG A 10 -6.34 3.49 -2.32
CA ARG A 10 -6.58 3.07 -0.94
C ARG A 10 -5.45 3.57 -0.04
N GLY A 11 -5.80 4.28 1.02
CA GLY A 11 -4.86 4.61 2.08
C GLY A 11 -4.69 3.42 3.02
N VAL A 12 -3.46 2.99 3.26
CA VAL A 12 -3.12 1.89 4.17
C VAL A 12 -2.53 2.48 5.45
N ARG A 13 -3.02 2.03 6.61
CA ARG A 13 -2.39 2.37 7.90
C ARG A 13 -1.20 1.46 8.13
N ALA A 14 -0.01 2.04 8.11
CA ALA A 14 1.24 1.41 8.54
C ALA A 14 1.52 1.72 10.04
N PRO A 15 2.37 0.93 10.72
CA PRO A 15 2.88 1.27 12.04
C PRO A 15 3.78 2.51 12.01
N ILE A 16 4.21 3.00 13.18
CA ILE A 16 5.24 4.05 13.28
C ILE A 16 6.58 3.47 12.81
N ILE A 17 7.14 4.08 11.77
CA ILE A 17 8.41 3.71 11.14
C ILE A 17 9.56 4.49 11.79
N ARG A 18 10.69 3.81 12.01
CA ARG A 18 11.91 4.35 12.62
C ARG A 18 13.14 4.04 11.77
N ALA A 19 14.21 4.80 12.01
CA ALA A 19 15.49 4.56 11.36
C ALA A 19 16.00 3.13 11.64
N GLY A 20 16.41 2.44 10.58
CA GLY A 20 16.87 1.04 10.63
C GLY A 20 15.78 -0.01 10.44
N ASP A 21 14.51 0.39 10.39
CA ASP A 21 13.41 -0.54 10.11
C ASP A 21 13.47 -1.08 8.67
N ASN A 22 13.04 -2.32 8.47
CA ASN A 22 12.91 -2.92 7.15
C ASN A 22 11.64 -2.41 6.44
N LEU A 23 11.77 -1.30 5.71
CA LEU A 23 10.66 -0.66 5.01
C LEU A 23 9.94 -1.58 4.02
N ALA A 24 10.68 -2.39 3.28
CA ALA A 24 10.10 -3.28 2.27
C ALA A 24 9.17 -4.31 2.92
N GLU A 25 9.59 -4.89 4.05
CA GLU A 25 8.80 -5.85 4.80
C GLU A 25 7.60 -5.21 5.50
N ILE A 26 7.79 -4.05 6.13
CA ILE A 26 6.69 -3.33 6.80
C ILE A 26 5.62 -2.90 5.81
N VAL A 27 6.00 -2.37 4.66
CA VAL A 27 5.04 -1.89 3.66
C VAL A 27 4.31 -3.06 3.00
N THR A 28 5.02 -4.11 2.60
CA THR A 28 4.38 -5.28 1.97
C THR A 28 3.43 -6.00 2.92
N SER A 29 3.84 -6.21 4.17
CA SER A 29 2.96 -6.80 5.20
C SER A 29 1.72 -5.94 5.47
N SER A 30 1.88 -4.62 5.62
CA SER A 30 0.74 -3.70 5.83
C SER A 30 -0.27 -3.75 4.68
N VAL A 31 0.21 -3.83 3.43
CA VAL A 31 -0.65 -3.93 2.24
C VAL A 31 -1.39 -5.27 2.19
N ILE A 32 -0.69 -6.39 2.47
CA ILE A 32 -1.31 -7.72 2.51
C ILE A 32 -2.38 -7.78 3.60
N SER A 33 -2.07 -7.35 4.82
CA SER A 33 -3.04 -7.35 5.92
C SER A 33 -4.24 -6.44 5.65
N ALA A 34 -4.04 -5.29 4.99
CA ALA A 34 -5.14 -4.44 4.57
C ALA A 34 -6.04 -5.12 3.52
N ALA A 35 -5.45 -5.84 2.57
CA ALA A 35 -6.18 -6.60 1.55
C ALA A 35 -7.03 -7.71 2.19
N GLU A 36 -6.45 -8.47 3.12
CA GLU A 36 -7.14 -9.51 3.89
C GLU A 36 -8.27 -8.94 4.76
N SER A 37 -8.03 -7.83 5.46
CA SER A 37 -9.00 -7.20 6.36
C SER A 37 -10.20 -6.60 5.61
N GLU A 38 -9.96 -5.96 4.47
CA GLU A 38 -10.99 -5.23 3.72
C GLU A 38 -11.59 -6.08 2.58
N GLY A 39 -11.13 -7.32 2.41
CA GLY A 39 -11.68 -8.28 1.44
C GLY A 39 -11.46 -7.87 -0.02
N TYR A 40 -10.30 -7.29 -0.35
CA TYR A 40 -9.92 -7.01 -1.74
C TYR A 40 -8.68 -7.80 -2.15
N GLU A 41 -8.55 -8.03 -3.45
CA GLU A 41 -7.39 -8.68 -4.03
C GLU A 41 -6.38 -7.64 -4.53
N ILE A 42 -5.10 -7.91 -4.28
CA ILE A 42 -3.98 -7.23 -4.94
C ILE A 42 -3.81 -7.86 -6.32
N ARG A 43 -3.76 -7.05 -7.36
CA ARG A 43 -3.72 -7.51 -8.75
C ARG A 43 -2.38 -7.22 -9.41
N GLU A 44 -2.12 -7.94 -10.50
CA GLU A 44 -0.97 -7.64 -11.35
C GLU A 44 -1.04 -6.18 -11.81
N ARG A 45 0.09 -5.46 -11.70
CA ARG A 45 0.25 -4.04 -12.04
C ARG A 45 -0.42 -3.04 -11.08
N ASP A 46 -0.94 -3.49 -9.95
CA ASP A 46 -1.23 -2.57 -8.85
C ASP A 46 0.07 -1.88 -8.40
N VAL A 47 -0.05 -0.60 -8.03
CA VAL A 47 1.08 0.23 -7.62
C VAL A 47 1.00 0.46 -6.12
N VAL A 48 2.07 0.08 -5.42
CA VAL A 48 2.28 0.41 -4.01
C VAL A 48 3.16 1.65 -3.94
N ALA A 49 2.67 2.68 -3.26
CA ALA A 49 3.40 3.93 -3.06
C ALA A 49 3.59 4.19 -1.56
N MET A 50 4.73 4.79 -1.23
CA MET A 50 5.03 5.32 0.09
C MET A 50 5.61 6.72 -0.04
N THR A 51 5.45 7.55 0.99
CA THR A 51 6.01 8.90 0.98
C THR A 51 7.52 8.85 1.23
N GLU A 52 8.25 9.80 0.67
CA GLU A 52 9.70 9.95 0.90
C GLU A 52 10.05 10.09 2.38
N ALA A 53 9.15 10.70 3.16
CA ALA A 53 9.36 10.99 4.58
C ALA A 53 9.64 9.75 5.45
N ILE A 54 9.25 8.54 5.02
CA ILE A 54 9.51 7.30 5.77
C ILE A 54 10.84 6.62 5.39
N VAL A 55 11.52 7.11 4.35
CA VAL A 55 12.83 6.62 3.88
C VAL A 55 13.98 7.39 4.55
N ALA A 56 13.74 8.65 4.92
CA ALA A 56 14.72 9.60 5.43
C ALA A 56 15.31 9.24 6.81
#